data_AF-A0A094LBC5-F1
#
_entry.id   AF-A0A094LBC5-F1
#
_cell.length_a   1.000
_cell.length_b   1.000
_cell.length_c   1.000
_cell.angle_alpha   90.00
_cell.angle_beta   90.00
_cell.angle_gamma   90.00
#
_symmetry.space_group_name_H-M   'P 1'
#
loop_
_entity.id
_entity.type
_entity.pdbx_description
1 polymer ?
#
loop_
_entity_poly.entity_id
_entity_poly.type
_entity_poly.pdbx_seq_one_letter_code
_entity_poly.pdbx_strand_id
1 'polypeptide(L)'
;VKVLHGTPEFMAPEVVAFEPVSFSTDMWSVGVICYILLSGESPFQGDNDMETLSNITAARWDFEEETFSEISQQAKDFISQLLQKDPRRRLSSAGALLH
;
A
#
# COMPACT_ATOMS: atom_id res chain seq x y z
N VAL A 1 15.10 21.70 -7.67
CA VAL A 1 13.89 21.35 -6.89
C VAL A 1 13.48 19.95 -7.31
N LYS A 2 13.58 18.95 -6.42
CA LYS A 2 13.05 17.61 -6.69
C LYS A 2 11.56 17.68 -6.38
N VAL A 3 10.74 17.75 -7.42
CA VAL A 3 9.28 17.76 -7.30
C VAL A 3 8.83 16.30 -7.35
N LEU A 4 8.21 15.82 -6.28
CA LEU A 4 7.43 14.59 -6.27
C LEU A 4 6.29 14.76 -7.27
N HIS A 5 6.40 14.14 -8.45
CA HIS A 5 5.31 14.05 -9.42
C HIS A 5 4.63 12.70 -9.23
N GLY A 6 3.38 12.71 -8.78
CA GLY A 6 2.56 11.52 -8.57
C GLY A 6 1.45 11.78 -7.55
N THR A 7 0.41 10.94 -7.54
CA THR A 7 -0.59 10.95 -6.47
C THR A 7 0.01 10.27 -5.23
N PRO A 8 0.11 10.95 -4.07
CA PRO A 8 0.90 10.47 -2.95
C PRO A 8 0.58 9.07 -2.45
N GLU A 9 -0.70 8.70 -2.46
CA GLU A 9 -1.23 7.43 -1.95
C GLU A 9 -0.62 6.15 -2.56
N PHE A 10 -0.01 6.20 -3.74
CA PHE A 10 0.60 5.03 -4.38
C PHE A 10 2.08 4.82 -4.03
N MET A 11 2.70 5.80 -3.37
CA MET A 11 4.13 5.74 -3.05
C MET A 11 4.39 4.85 -1.84
N ALA A 12 5.43 4.02 -1.95
CA ALA A 12 5.88 3.21 -0.83
C ALA A 12 6.57 4.07 0.26
N PRO A 13 6.60 3.62 1.53
CA PRO A 13 7.23 4.35 2.63
C PRO A 13 8.69 4.74 2.35
N GLU A 14 9.47 3.84 1.74
CA GLU A 14 10.88 4.08 1.39
C GLU A 14 11.03 5.18 0.32
N VAL A 15 10.05 5.35 -0.57
CA VAL A 15 10.07 6.41 -1.59
C VAL A 15 9.86 7.77 -0.93
N VAL A 16 8.89 7.85 -0.01
CA VAL A 16 8.62 9.07 0.77
C VAL A 16 9.82 9.44 1.66
N ALA A 17 10.49 8.43 2.22
CA ALA A 17 11.67 8.61 3.06
C ALA A 17 12.98 8.89 2.29
N PHE A 18 12.95 8.92 0.95
CA PHE A 18 14.14 9.01 0.10
C PHE A 18 15.18 7.91 0.37
N GLU A 19 14.72 6.72 0.74
CA GLU A 19 15.52 5.53 0.94
C GLU A 19 15.70 4.75 -0.38
N PRO A 20 16.66 3.80 -0.45
CA PRO A 20 16.85 2.96 -1.62
C PRO A 20 15.59 2.16 -1.99
N VAL A 21 15.18 2.27 -3.26
CA VAL A 21 14.06 1.52 -3.82
C VAL A 21 14.52 0.16 -4.37
N SER A 22 13.58 -0.78 -4.50
CA SER A 22 13.83 -2.10 -5.08
C SER A 22 12.56 -2.69 -5.70
N PHE A 23 12.58 -3.94 -6.20
CA PHE A 23 11.39 -4.57 -6.77
C PHE A 23 10.22 -4.69 -5.76
N SER A 24 10.50 -4.79 -4.46
CA SER A 24 9.45 -4.80 -3.44
C SER A 24 8.76 -3.45 -3.27
N THR A 25 9.35 -2.36 -3.81
CA THR A 25 8.71 -1.04 -3.86
C THR A 25 7.50 -1.08 -4.78
N ASP A 26 7.58 -1.74 -5.94
CA ASP A 26 6.43 -1.92 -6.83
C ASP A 26 5.34 -2.78 -6.19
N MET A 27 5.72 -3.78 -5.39
CA MET A 27 4.77 -4.65 -4.70
C MET A 27 3.90 -3.90 -3.68
N TRP A 28 4.38 -2.79 -3.12
CA TRP A 28 3.53 -1.89 -2.32
C TRP A 28 2.42 -1.28 -3.17
N SER A 29 2.76 -0.73 -4.33
CA SER A 29 1.78 -0.13 -5.24
C SER A 29 0.75 -1.16 -5.72
N VAL A 30 1.15 -2.42 -5.91
CA VAL A 30 0.20 -3.54 -6.17
C VAL A 30 -0.79 -3.69 -5.01
N GLY A 31 -0.32 -3.68 -3.76
CA GLY A 31 -1.19 -3.75 -2.58
C GLY A 31 -2.18 -2.60 -2.51
N VAL A 32 -1.73 -1.37 -2.79
CA VAL A 32 -2.59 -0.17 -2.84
C VAL A 32 -3.66 -0.31 -3.93
N ILE A 33 -3.26 -0.71 -5.14
CA ILE A 33 -4.19 -0.90 -6.26
C ILE A 33 -5.22 -1.99 -5.94
N CYS A 34 -4.80 -3.12 -5.36
CA CYS A 34 -5.72 -4.19 -4.97
C CYS A 34 -6.73 -3.73 -3.92
N TYR A 35 -6.29 -2.95 -2.92
CA TYR A 35 -7.19 -2.37 -1.94
C TYR A 35 -8.24 -1.49 -2.62
N ILE A 36 -7.81 -0.57 -3.49
CA ILE A 36 -8.71 0.36 -4.22
C ILE A 36 -9.68 -0.41 -5.13
N LEU A 37 -9.21 -1.43 -5.85
CA LEU A 37 -10.07 -2.19 -6.77
C LEU A 37 -11.18 -2.95 -6.05
N LEU A 38 -10.95 -3.38 -4.80
CA LEU A 38 -11.93 -4.13 -4.03
C LEU A 38 -12.86 -3.23 -3.20
N SER A 39 -12.36 -2.10 -2.72
CA SER A 39 -13.11 -1.20 -1.83
C SER A 39 -13.68 0.05 -2.52
N GLY A 40 -13.05 0.52 -3.59
CA GLY A 40 -13.29 1.83 -4.17
C GLY A 40 -12.56 2.98 -3.46
N GLU A 41 -11.81 2.70 -2.40
CA GLU A 41 -11.18 3.70 -1.54
C GLU A 41 -9.67 3.53 -1.44
N SER A 42 -8.95 4.60 -1.11
CA SER A 42 -7.50 4.57 -0.91
C SER A 42 -7.16 4.21 0.54
N PRO A 43 -6.27 3.23 0.79
CA PRO A 43 -5.94 2.78 2.15
C PRO A 43 -5.17 3.82 2.99
N PHE A 44 -4.60 4.85 2.35
CA PHE A 44 -3.72 5.82 3.01
C PHE A 44 -4.20 7.26 2.90
N GLN A 45 -5.23 7.54 2.10
CA GLN A 45 -5.73 8.89 1.89
C GLN A 45 -6.23 9.48 3.21
N GLY A 46 -5.63 10.61 3.61
CA GLY A 46 -6.11 11.44 4.71
C GLY A 46 -6.82 12.70 4.21
N ASP A 47 -7.13 13.61 5.14
CA ASP A 47 -7.81 14.88 4.82
C ASP A 47 -6.94 15.83 3.98
N ASN A 48 -5.63 15.62 3.96
CA ASN A 48 -4.66 16.40 3.21
C ASN A 48 -3.39 15.60 2.92
N ASP A 49 -2.54 16.11 2.02
CA ASP A 49 -1.30 15.46 1.59
C ASP A 49 -0.37 15.12 2.77
N MET A 50 -0.29 15.97 3.80
CA MET A 50 0.58 15.71 4.95
C MET A 50 0.09 14.52 5.77
N GLU A 51 -1.22 14.38 5.94
CA GLU A 51 -1.80 13.23 6.60
C GLU A 51 -1.64 11.96 5.76
N THR A 52 -1.88 12.03 4.45
CA THR A 52 -1.64 10.92 3.52
C THR A 52 -0.19 10.42 3.59
N LEU A 53 0.78 11.34 3.52
CA LEU A 53 2.20 11.01 3.64
C LEU A 53 2.56 10.44 5.02
N SER A 54 1.92 10.94 6.09
CA SER A 54 2.07 10.40 7.45
C SER A 54 1.56 8.96 7.55
N ASN A 55 0.38 8.68 6.99
CA ASN A 55 -0.21 7.34 6.93
C ASN A 55 0.69 6.36 6.18
N ILE A 56 1.17 6.74 5.00
CA ILE A 56 2.12 5.95 4.21
C ILE A 56 3.39 5.68 5.02
N THR A 57 4.01 6.72 5.57
CA THR A 57 5.27 6.59 6.32
C THR A 57 5.12 5.71 7.56
N ALA A 58 3.96 5.77 8.22
CA ALA A 58 3.61 4.90 9.33
C ALA A 58 3.20 3.49 8.90
N ALA A 59 2.90 3.28 7.61
CA ALA A 59 2.15 2.14 7.09
C ALA A 59 0.87 1.89 7.91
N ARG A 60 0.13 2.98 8.20
CA ARG A 60 -1.11 2.98 8.96
C ARG A 60 -2.29 2.87 7.97
N TRP A 61 -2.93 1.71 8.00
CA TRP A 61 -4.09 1.35 7.21
C TRP A 61 -4.80 0.18 7.91
N ASP A 62 -6.07 -0.03 7.60
CA ASP A 62 -6.88 -1.15 8.08
C ASP A 62 -7.91 -1.57 7.01
N PHE A 63 -8.67 -2.63 7.30
CA PHE A 63 -9.82 -3.01 6.47
C PHE A 63 -11.07 -2.45 7.11
N GLU A 64 -11.70 -1.48 6.47
CA GLU A 64 -12.97 -0.94 6.93
C GLU A 64 -14.05 -2.02 6.91
N GLU A 65 -14.72 -2.23 8.06
CA GLU A 65 -15.63 -3.36 8.26
C GLU A 65 -16.83 -3.33 7.29
N GLU A 66 -17.40 -2.14 7.04
CA GLU A 66 -18.53 -1.98 6.13
C GLU A 66 -18.17 -2.44 4.71
N THR A 67 -17.04 -1.94 4.20
CA THR A 67 -16.58 -2.17 2.83
C THR A 67 -15.96 -3.56 2.62
N PHE A 68 -15.26 -4.09 3.63
CA PHE A 68 -14.55 -5.36 3.56
C PHE A 68 -15.30 -6.55 4.15
N SER A 69 -16.52 -6.38 4.68
CA SER A 69 -17.33 -7.47 5.25
C SER A 69 -17.49 -8.67 4.30
N GLU A 70 -17.83 -8.40 3.04
CA GLU A 70 -18.08 -9.42 2.01
C GLU A 70 -16.82 -9.82 1.20
N ILE A 71 -15.69 -9.15 1.43
CA ILE A 71 -14.43 -9.46 0.73
C ILE A 71 -13.78 -10.71 1.35
N SER A 72 -13.36 -11.63 0.49
CA SER A 72 -12.73 -12.90 0.92
C SER A 72 -11.53 -12.70 1.86
N GLN A 73 -11.37 -13.62 2.81
CA GLN A 73 -10.22 -13.60 3.71
C GLN A 73 -8.89 -13.73 2.96
N GLN A 74 -8.89 -14.45 1.83
CA GLN A 74 -7.74 -14.58 0.94
C GLN A 74 -7.32 -13.22 0.36
N ALA A 75 -8.26 -12.42 -0.13
CA ALA A 75 -7.95 -11.10 -0.66
C ALA A 75 -7.38 -10.16 0.42
N LYS A 76 -7.95 -10.20 1.64
CA LYS A 76 -7.42 -9.43 2.78
C LYS A 76 -6.01 -9.87 3.15
N ASP A 77 -5.76 -11.18 3.16
CA ASP A 77 -4.43 -11.74 3.44
C ASP A 77 -3.41 -11.31 2.37
N PHE A 78 -3.78 -11.40 1.08
CA PHE A 78 -2.95 -10.94 -0.03
C PHE A 78 -2.51 -9.48 0.12
N ILE A 79 -3.48 -8.58 0.36
CA ILE A 79 -3.20 -7.15 0.58
C ILE A 79 -2.31 -6.95 1.80
N SER A 80 -2.58 -7.67 2.90
CA SER A 80 -1.78 -7.59 4.13
C SER A 80 -0.33 -7.99 3.91
N GLN A 81 -0.06 -9.01 3.09
CA GLN A 81 1.29 -9.44 2.75
C GLN A 81 2.02 -8.46 1.83
N LEU A 82 1.30 -7.63 1.07
CA LEU A 82 1.88 -6.59 0.19
C LEU A 82 2.12 -5.26 0.91
N LEU A 83 1.20 -4.82 1.76
CA LEU A 83 1.25 -3.54 2.48
C LEU A 83 2.05 -3.64 3.80
N GLN A 84 3.24 -4.22 3.71
CA GLN A 84 4.19 -4.29 4.83
C GLN A 84 5.14 -3.09 4.81
N LYS A 85 5.37 -2.46 5.97
CA LYS A 85 6.31 -1.33 6.07
C LYS A 85 7.73 -1.72 5.65
N ASP A 86 8.24 -2.83 6.19
CA ASP A 86 9.56 -3.36 5.82
C ASP A 86 9.48 -4.02 4.43
N PRO A 87 10.18 -3.48 3.41
CA PRO A 87 10.12 -4.02 2.05
C PRO A 87 10.53 -5.50 1.96
N ARG A 88 11.39 -5.97 2.88
CA ARG A 88 11.86 -7.37 2.91
C ARG A 88 10.80 -8.36 3.39
N ARG A 89 9.74 -7.85 4.03
CA ARG A 89 8.60 -8.66 4.50
C ARG A 89 7.46 -8.69 3.48
N ARG A 90 7.53 -7.89 2.42
CA ARG A 90 6.51 -7.87 1.38
C ARG A 90 6.56 -9.14 0.55
N LEU A 91 5.39 -9.59 0.13
CA LEU A 91 5.28 -10.68 -0.84
C LEU A 91 5.99 -10.29 -2.14
N SER A 92 6.87 -11.18 -2.63
CA SER A 92 7.51 -10.99 -3.94
C SER A 92 6.51 -11.19 -5.07
N SER A 93 6.81 -10.71 -6.28
CA SER A 93 5.96 -10.94 -7.46
C SER A 93 5.72 -12.43 -7.74
N ALA A 94 6.75 -13.27 -7.59
CA ALA A 94 6.62 -14.72 -7.74
C ALA A 94 5.75 -15.33 -6.62
N GLY A 95 5.91 -14.85 -5.38
CA GLY A 95 5.06 -15.26 -4.26
C GLY A 95 3.60 -14.84 -4.45
N ALA A 96 3.37 -13.66 -5.02
CA ALA A 96 2.03 -13.13 -5.31
C ALA A 96 1.28 -13.93 -6.38
N LEU A 97 1.99 -14.51 -7.35
CA LEU A 97 1.40 -15.40 -8.35
C LEU A 97 1.01 -16.78 -7.79
N LEU A 98 1.55 -17.17 -6.65
CA LEU A 98 1.32 -18.46 -5.99
C LEU A 98 0.36 -18.38 -4.80
N HIS A 99 -0.04 -17.18 -4.42
CA HIS A 99 -1.07 -16.92 -3.41
C HIS A 99 -2.45 -17.25 -3.98
#